data_AF-M1CWK1-F1
#
_entry.id   AF-M1CWK1-F1
#
_cell.length_a   1.000
_cell.length_b   1.000
_cell.length_c   1.000
_cell.angle_alpha   90.00
_cell.angle_beta   90.00
_cell.angle_gamma   90.00
#
_symmetry.space_group_name_H-M   'P 1'
#
loop_
_entity.id
_entity.type
_entity.pdbx_description
1 polymer ?
#
loop_
_entity_poly.entity_id
_entity_poly.type
_entity_poly.pdbx_seq_one_letter_code
_entity_poly.pdbx_strand_id
1 'polypeptide(L)'
;MSVNDVPTLVPMEEITKLERGQVMQRTLQVWFHHHLLPLKLLLWCNGKKYPVKLRPDIGYFVKPLPMEIDMFSIKESQLPGMFEYIRRCTFIDHIEELNKLESPLAKDNFLVICETLALKVLSNSNLFHLSVDMPVGTDLDDASGLQLRFSGEILSNSIPCLITITVEGRCSEPLDSKVKVNCEETVFGLNFLNRVVNFLTEPARL
;
A
#
# COMPACT_ATOMS: atom_id res chain seq x y z
N MET A 1 0.28 -21.65 -25.01
CA MET A 1 -0.98 -22.29 -24.59
C MET A 1 -1.77 -21.26 -23.80
N SER A 2 -3.09 -21.21 -24.02
CA SER A 2 -4.00 -20.04 -23.99
C SER A 2 -3.85 -19.01 -22.87
N VAL A 3 -3.58 -17.75 -23.25
CA VAL A 3 -3.92 -16.57 -22.44
C VAL A 3 -5.44 -16.49 -22.45
N ASN A 4 -6.08 -16.79 -21.32
CA ASN A 4 -7.53 -16.78 -21.19
C ASN A 4 -8.10 -15.42 -21.64
N ASP A 5 -9.12 -15.50 -22.48
CA ASP A 5 -9.80 -14.43 -23.22
C ASP A 5 -10.72 -13.61 -22.28
N VAL A 6 -10.17 -13.15 -21.14
CA VAL A 6 -10.93 -12.39 -20.15
C VAL A 6 -11.12 -10.96 -20.65
N PRO A 7 -12.35 -10.47 -20.81
CA PRO A 7 -12.59 -9.13 -21.31
C PRO A 7 -12.01 -8.09 -20.34
N THR A 8 -11.26 -7.12 -20.89
CA THR A 8 -10.63 -6.04 -20.10
C THR A 8 -11.66 -5.19 -19.35
N LEU A 9 -12.86 -5.06 -19.89
CA LEU A 9 -13.99 -4.38 -19.27
C LEU A 9 -15.22 -5.26 -19.44
N VAL A 10 -15.87 -5.63 -18.33
CA VAL A 10 -17.19 -6.23 -18.40
C VAL A 10 -18.20 -5.12 -18.69
N PRO A 11 -19.05 -5.25 -19.73
CA PRO A 11 -20.01 -4.22 -20.07
C PRO A 11 -20.90 -3.85 -18.88
N MET A 12 -21.05 -2.55 -18.64
CA MET A 12 -22.01 -2.01 -17.69
C MET A 12 -23.33 -1.72 -18.41
N GLU A 13 -24.43 -1.84 -17.68
CA GLU A 13 -25.74 -1.38 -18.16
C GLU A 13 -25.72 0.11 -18.53
N GLU A 14 -26.37 0.44 -19.64
CA GLU A 14 -26.51 1.82 -20.10
C GLU A 14 -27.31 2.66 -19.10
N ILE A 15 -26.86 3.88 -18.86
CA ILE A 15 -27.62 4.88 -18.09
C ILE A 15 -28.58 5.57 -19.07
N THR A 16 -29.82 5.08 -19.13
CA THR A 16 -30.84 5.58 -20.08
C THR A 16 -31.30 7.00 -19.77
N LYS A 17 -31.32 7.40 -18.49
CA LYS A 17 -31.72 8.74 -18.05
C LYS A 17 -31.07 9.08 -16.71
N LEU A 18 -30.60 10.32 -16.58
CA LEU A 18 -30.13 10.90 -15.33
C LEU A 18 -30.61 12.37 -15.25
N GLU A 19 -31.51 12.66 -14.32
CA GLU A 19 -32.08 14.01 -14.13
C GLU A 19 -31.04 14.99 -13.55
N ARG A 20 -31.27 16.29 -13.72
CA ARG A 20 -30.37 17.31 -13.16
C ARG A 20 -30.38 17.22 -11.63
N GLY A 21 -29.20 17.06 -11.03
CA GLY A 21 -29.05 16.91 -9.57
C GLY A 21 -29.21 15.47 -9.07
N GLN A 22 -29.57 14.53 -9.95
CA GLN A 22 -29.61 13.12 -9.59
C GLN A 22 -28.20 12.51 -9.62
N VAL A 23 -27.87 11.73 -8.59
CA VAL A 23 -26.64 10.95 -8.52
C VAL A 23 -27.02 9.48 -8.65
N MET A 24 -26.25 8.73 -9.44
CA MET A 24 -26.44 7.29 -9.59
C MET A 24 -25.11 6.57 -9.49
N GLN A 25 -25.06 5.53 -8.65
CA GLN A 25 -23.89 4.69 -8.48
C GLN A 25 -23.95 3.50 -9.44
N ARG A 26 -22.80 3.18 -10.03
CA ARG A 26 -22.59 2.00 -10.88
C ARG A 26 -21.24 1.38 -10.58
N THR A 27 -21.18 0.06 -10.71
CA THR A 27 -19.95 -0.72 -10.53
C THR A 27 -19.44 -1.15 -11.89
N LEU A 28 -18.18 -0.82 -12.19
CA LEU A 28 -17.46 -1.24 -13.38
C LEU A 28 -16.48 -2.35 -13.00
N GLN A 29 -16.57 -3.50 -13.64
CA GLN A 29 -15.58 -4.57 -13.47
C GLN A 29 -14.52 -4.43 -14.56
N VAL A 30 -13.28 -4.25 -14.13
CA VAL A 30 -12.13 -3.98 -14.99
C VAL A 30 -11.02 -4.97 -14.68
N TRP A 31 -10.47 -5.58 -15.73
CA TRP A 31 -9.29 -6.41 -15.64
C TRP A 31 -8.05 -5.63 -16.07
N PHE A 32 -7.17 -5.33 -15.12
CA PHE A 32 -5.91 -4.68 -15.42
C PHE A 32 -4.81 -5.73 -15.64
N HIS A 33 -4.22 -5.72 -16.82
CA HIS A 33 -3.15 -6.66 -17.19
C HIS A 33 -1.77 -6.21 -16.68
N HIS A 34 -1.60 -4.91 -16.42
CA HIS A 34 -0.31 -4.35 -16.02
C HIS A 34 -0.48 -3.07 -15.19
N HIS A 35 0.30 -2.91 -14.12
CA HIS A 35 0.23 -1.78 -13.20
C HIS A 35 0.63 -0.43 -13.83
N LEU A 36 1.52 -0.43 -14.82
CA LEU A 36 1.96 0.80 -15.52
C LEU A 36 0.99 1.31 -16.59
N LEU A 37 0.06 0.48 -17.06
CA LEU A 37 -0.76 0.82 -18.22
C LEU A 37 -2.14 1.30 -17.78
N PRO A 38 -2.47 2.60 -17.96
CA PRO A 38 -3.82 3.07 -17.68
C PRO A 38 -4.81 2.43 -18.67
N LEU A 39 -5.97 2.03 -18.17
CA LEU A 39 -7.09 1.69 -19.04
C LEU A 39 -7.70 2.96 -19.60
N LYS A 40 -7.69 3.10 -20.92
CA LYS A 40 -8.33 4.23 -21.63
C LYS A 40 -9.77 3.85 -21.95
N LEU A 41 -10.71 4.61 -21.43
CA LEU A 41 -12.14 4.46 -21.67
C LEU A 41 -12.69 5.69 -22.42
N LEU A 42 -13.81 5.50 -23.12
CA LEU A 42 -14.61 6.58 -23.67
C LEU A 42 -15.98 6.55 -23.01
N LEU A 43 -16.31 7.59 -22.25
CA LEU A 43 -17.65 7.80 -21.72
C LEU A 43 -18.49 8.46 -22.81
N TRP A 44 -19.60 7.83 -23.17
CA TRP A 44 -20.58 8.39 -24.09
C TRP A 44 -21.71 9.00 -23.26
N CYS A 45 -21.95 10.29 -23.45
CA CYS A 45 -22.99 11.02 -22.74
C CYS A 45 -23.65 12.01 -23.70
N ASN A 46 -24.97 11.90 -23.88
CA ASN A 46 -25.78 12.77 -24.74
C ASN A 46 -25.17 12.97 -26.15
N GLY A 47 -24.71 11.86 -26.78
CA GLY A 47 -24.09 11.88 -28.10
C GLY A 47 -22.64 12.42 -28.16
N LYS A 48 -22.09 12.88 -27.04
CA LYS A 48 -20.69 13.35 -26.93
C LYS A 48 -19.80 12.27 -26.33
N LYS A 49 -18.53 12.29 -26.70
CA LYS A 49 -17.49 11.36 -26.21
C LYS A 49 -16.54 12.09 -25.27
N TYR A 50 -16.29 11.50 -24.11
CA TYR A 50 -15.37 12.02 -23.11
C TYR A 50 -14.29 10.97 -22.83
N PRO A 51 -13.01 11.24 -23.12
CA PRO A 51 -11.93 10.33 -22.82
C PRO A 51 -11.66 10.29 -21.32
N VAL A 52 -11.59 9.08 -20.75
CA VAL A 52 -11.30 8.83 -19.33
C VAL A 52 -10.13 7.84 -19.24
N LYS A 53 -9.27 8.02 -18.24
CA LYS A 53 -8.18 7.08 -17.95
C LYS A 53 -8.36 6.55 -16.54
N LEU A 54 -8.52 5.23 -16.42
CA LEU A 54 -8.47 4.55 -15.13
C LEU A 54 -7.05 4.08 -14.87
N ARG A 55 -6.50 4.47 -13.72
CA ARG A 55 -5.19 4.02 -13.24
C ARG A 55 -5.41 3.24 -11.95
N PRO A 56 -5.15 1.93 -11.94
CA PRO A 56 -5.23 1.16 -10.72
C PRO A 56 -4.09 1.56 -9.79
N ASP A 57 -4.32 1.50 -8.49
CA ASP A 57 -3.23 1.54 -7.54
C ASP A 57 -2.38 0.27 -7.69
N ILE A 58 -1.06 0.42 -7.70
CA ILE A 58 -0.14 -0.72 -7.79
C ILE A 58 -0.31 -1.68 -6.60
N GLY A 59 -0.76 -1.18 -5.44
CA GLY A 59 -1.06 -2.02 -4.28
C GLY A 59 -2.16 -3.07 -4.50
N TYR A 60 -3.02 -2.90 -5.50
CA TYR A 60 -4.03 -3.90 -5.88
C TYR A 60 -3.48 -5.03 -6.75
N PHE A 61 -2.25 -4.92 -7.26
CA PHE A 61 -1.59 -5.98 -8.03
C PHE A 61 -0.80 -6.95 -7.16
N VAL A 62 -0.90 -6.80 -5.84
CA VAL A 62 -0.33 -7.72 -4.86
C VAL A 62 -1.51 -8.45 -4.20
N LYS A 63 -1.30 -9.71 -3.83
CA LYS A 63 -2.17 -10.41 -2.87
C LYS A 63 -1.38 -10.74 -1.61
N PRO A 64 -2.05 -10.89 -0.45
CA PRO A 64 -1.39 -11.28 0.78
C PRO A 64 -0.71 -12.64 0.62
N LEU A 65 0.55 -12.73 1.05
CA LEU A 65 1.31 -13.98 1.07
C LEU A 65 1.64 -14.31 2.53
N PRO A 66 0.86 -15.18 3.19
CA PRO A 66 1.20 -15.67 4.51
C PRO A 66 2.54 -16.40 4.48
N MET A 67 3.43 -16.06 5.41
CA MET A 67 4.72 -16.73 5.57
C MET A 67 5.18 -16.66 7.03
N GLU A 68 6.14 -17.51 7.39
CA GLU A 68 6.81 -17.45 8.68
C GLU A 68 7.96 -16.43 8.64
N ILE A 69 8.31 -15.89 9.81
CA ILE A 69 9.39 -14.91 9.97
C ILE A 69 10.73 -15.43 9.42
N ASP A 70 11.08 -16.69 9.69
CA ASP A 70 12.34 -17.29 9.22
C ASP A 70 12.38 -17.37 7.69
N MET A 71 11.25 -17.71 7.06
CA MET A 71 11.14 -17.77 5.61
C MET A 71 11.27 -16.38 4.99
N PHE A 72 10.69 -15.36 5.63
CA PHE A 72 10.86 -13.97 5.22
C PHE A 72 12.35 -13.59 5.26
N SER A 73 13.03 -13.82 6.38
CA SER A 73 14.45 -13.48 6.54
C SER A 73 15.34 -14.20 5.52
N ILE A 74 15.10 -15.49 5.27
CA ILE A 74 15.83 -16.26 4.25
C ILE A 74 15.61 -15.63 2.87
N LYS A 75 14.35 -15.35 2.49
CA LYS A 75 14.03 -14.75 1.19
C LYS A 75 14.61 -13.35 1.04
N GLU A 76 14.51 -12.51 2.08
CA GLU A 76 15.08 -11.17 2.08
C GLU A 76 16.60 -11.22 1.85
N SER A 77 17.30 -12.15 2.50
CA SER A 77 18.76 -12.34 2.34
C SER A 77 19.20 -12.81 0.96
N GLN A 78 18.28 -13.41 0.19
CA GLN A 78 18.51 -13.88 -1.18
C GLN A 78 18.28 -12.77 -2.23
N LEU A 79 17.68 -11.65 -1.83
CA LEU A 79 17.29 -10.55 -2.71
C LEU A 79 18.09 -9.24 -2.52
N PRO A 80 19.42 -9.24 -2.30
CA PRO A 80 20.20 -8.02 -2.23
C PRO A 80 20.51 -7.46 -3.64
N GLY A 81 21.04 -6.24 -3.69
CA GLY A 81 21.50 -5.62 -4.94
C GLY A 81 20.34 -5.15 -5.81
N MET A 82 20.21 -5.69 -7.03
CA MET A 82 19.20 -5.23 -8.00
C MET A 82 17.75 -5.55 -7.59
N PHE A 83 17.55 -6.41 -6.59
CA PHE A 83 16.23 -6.80 -6.10
C PHE A 83 15.85 -6.10 -4.79
N GLU A 84 16.70 -5.18 -4.30
CA GLU A 84 16.49 -4.42 -3.06
C GLU A 84 16.36 -2.93 -3.38
N TYR A 85 15.25 -2.34 -2.96
CA TYR A 85 14.98 -0.91 -3.14
C TYR A 85 14.69 -0.27 -1.79
N ILE A 86 15.33 0.86 -1.51
CA ILE A 86 15.20 1.56 -0.23
C ILE A 86 14.92 3.04 -0.46
N ARG A 87 13.97 3.61 0.27
CA ARG A 87 13.74 5.05 0.34
C ARG A 87 13.39 5.50 1.76
N ARG A 88 13.79 6.73 2.08
CA ARG A 88 13.40 7.41 3.31
C ARG A 88 12.22 8.33 3.07
N CYS A 89 11.40 8.51 4.10
CA CYS A 89 10.23 9.38 4.07
C CYS A 89 9.86 9.79 5.50
N THR A 90 9.16 10.92 5.65
CA THR A 90 8.69 11.39 6.96
C THR A 90 7.26 10.92 7.19
N PHE A 91 7.01 10.29 8.33
CA PHE A 91 5.69 9.81 8.74
C PHE A 91 5.16 10.61 9.93
N ILE A 92 3.93 11.13 9.81
CA ILE A 92 3.34 12.05 10.79
C ILE A 92 1.96 11.63 11.31
N ASP A 93 1.31 10.65 10.67
CA ASP A 93 -0.10 10.33 10.96
C ASP A 93 -0.33 9.88 12.41
N HIS A 94 0.65 9.26 13.05
CA HIS A 94 0.57 8.83 14.45
C HIS A 94 0.42 9.98 15.45
N ILE A 95 0.91 11.18 15.12
CA ILE A 95 0.90 12.35 16.02
C ILE A 95 -0.55 12.78 16.30
N GLU A 96 -1.40 12.80 15.29
CA GLU A 96 -2.82 13.14 15.47
C GLU A 96 -3.55 12.12 16.35
N GLU A 97 -3.23 10.84 16.21
CA GLU A 97 -3.82 9.77 17.03
C GLU A 97 -3.35 9.85 18.47
N LEU A 98 -2.06 10.12 18.71
CA LEU A 98 -1.52 10.35 20.06
C LEU A 98 -2.17 11.56 20.75
N ASN A 99 -2.42 12.65 20.01
CA ASN A 99 -3.10 13.82 20.55
C ASN A 99 -4.57 13.57 20.93
N LYS A 100 -5.25 12.57 20.35
CA LYS A 100 -6.63 12.21 20.71
C LYS A 100 -6.71 11.39 22.01
N LEU A 101 -5.58 10.87 22.49
CA LEU A 101 -5.49 9.90 23.58
C LEU A 101 -5.34 10.52 24.98
N GLU A 102 -5.67 11.80 25.17
CA GLU A 102 -5.58 12.55 26.46
C GLU A 102 -6.41 11.98 27.65
N SER A 103 -6.97 10.75 27.56
CA SER A 103 -7.68 10.06 28.65
C SER A 103 -6.90 8.84 29.19
N PRO A 104 -7.05 8.47 30.48
CA PRO A 104 -6.03 7.74 31.27
C PRO A 104 -5.90 6.23 31.01
N LEU A 105 -6.52 5.69 29.96
CA LEU A 105 -6.20 4.35 29.44
C LEU A 105 -5.10 4.53 28.38
N ALA A 106 -3.91 4.91 28.86
CA ALA A 106 -2.74 5.20 28.03
C ALA A 106 -2.42 4.00 27.12
N LYS A 107 -2.81 4.08 25.84
CA LYS A 107 -2.26 3.18 24.82
C LYS A 107 -0.76 3.42 24.74
N ASP A 108 -0.01 2.34 24.62
CA ASP A 108 1.43 2.37 24.37
C ASP A 108 1.72 3.14 23.07
N ASN A 109 2.61 4.14 23.13
CA ASN A 109 2.96 4.99 21.98
C ASN A 109 3.47 4.15 20.81
N PHE A 110 4.28 3.12 21.07
CA PHE A 110 4.79 2.23 20.03
C PHE A 110 3.66 1.47 19.37
N LEU A 111 2.67 1.02 20.14
CA LEU A 111 1.49 0.35 19.60
C LEU A 111 0.69 1.28 18.69
N VAL A 112 0.51 2.54 19.08
CA VAL A 112 -0.19 3.54 18.25
C VAL A 112 0.56 3.76 16.92
N ILE A 113 1.88 3.87 16.96
CA ILE A 113 2.71 4.00 15.76
C ILE A 113 2.56 2.76 14.86
N CYS A 114 2.66 1.56 15.43
CA CYS A 114 2.48 0.30 14.71
C CYS A 114 1.10 0.18 14.06
N GLU A 115 0.04 0.44 14.83
CA GLU A 115 -1.34 0.39 14.34
C GLU A 115 -1.52 1.38 13.19
N THR A 116 -1.06 2.63 13.35
CA THR A 116 -1.22 3.67 12.33
C THR A 116 -0.45 3.32 11.06
N LEU A 117 0.80 2.87 11.17
CA LEU A 117 1.61 2.42 10.03
C LEU A 117 0.99 1.22 9.32
N ALA A 118 0.61 0.18 10.08
CA ALA A 118 0.00 -1.02 9.52
C ALA A 118 -1.31 -0.70 8.82
N LEU A 119 -2.18 0.09 9.44
CA LEU A 119 -3.44 0.54 8.85
C LEU A 119 -3.20 1.33 7.55
N LYS A 120 -2.22 2.24 7.55
CA LYS A 120 -1.88 3.02 6.36
C LYS A 120 -1.44 2.15 5.20
N VAL A 121 -0.57 1.17 5.47
CA VAL A 121 -0.08 0.21 4.46
C VAL A 121 -1.21 -0.69 3.96
N LEU A 122 -1.98 -1.29 4.87
CA LEU A 122 -3.05 -2.24 4.54
C LEU A 122 -4.27 -1.57 3.87
N SER A 123 -4.50 -0.29 4.10
CA SER A 123 -5.56 0.47 3.41
C SER A 123 -5.20 0.84 1.97
N ASN A 124 -3.92 0.81 1.62
CA ASN A 124 -3.42 1.17 0.29
C ASN A 124 -2.85 -0.03 -0.50
N SER A 125 -2.72 -1.19 0.14
CA SER A 125 -2.14 -2.38 -0.49
C SER A 125 -2.64 -3.68 0.14
N ASN A 126 -2.76 -4.71 -0.68
CA ASN A 126 -3.22 -6.03 -0.25
C ASN A 126 -2.03 -6.90 0.18
N LEU A 127 -1.51 -6.63 1.37
CA LEU A 127 -0.37 -7.34 1.95
C LEU A 127 -0.78 -8.16 3.17
N PHE A 128 0.08 -9.11 3.53
CA PHE A 128 0.03 -9.81 4.80
C PHE A 128 0.94 -9.10 5.78
N HIS A 129 0.41 -8.65 6.93
CA HIS A 129 1.24 -8.15 8.02
C HIS A 129 1.88 -9.32 8.75
N LEU A 130 3.21 -9.38 8.73
CA LEU A 130 3.97 -10.53 9.20
C LEU A 130 4.39 -10.40 10.67
N SER A 131 5.08 -9.30 10.99
CA SER A 131 5.72 -9.13 12.29
C SER A 131 5.99 -7.67 12.61
N VAL A 132 6.08 -7.38 13.90
CA VAL A 132 6.60 -6.13 14.44
C VAL A 132 7.79 -6.44 15.35
N ASP A 133 8.93 -5.79 15.11
CA ASP A 133 10.02 -5.76 16.07
C ASP A 133 9.93 -4.48 16.89
N MET A 134 9.86 -4.63 18.21
CA MET A 134 9.81 -3.51 19.14
C MET A 134 11.22 -3.07 19.53
N PRO A 135 11.48 -1.75 19.67
CA PRO A 135 12.75 -1.27 20.16
C PRO A 135 12.98 -1.72 21.60
N VAL A 136 14.20 -2.18 21.90
CA VAL A 136 14.61 -2.54 23.27
C VAL A 136 15.47 -1.40 23.79
N GLY A 137 14.82 -0.40 24.39
CA GLY A 137 15.44 0.80 24.93
C GLY A 137 14.91 1.16 26.32
N THR A 138 15.65 2.01 27.04
CA THR A 138 15.19 2.59 28.31
C THR A 138 14.33 3.85 28.12
N ASP A 139 14.43 4.46 26.94
CA ASP A 139 13.66 5.65 26.58
C ASP A 139 12.32 5.22 25.97
N LEU A 140 11.22 5.54 26.65
CA LEU A 140 9.86 5.19 26.22
C LEU A 140 9.33 6.13 25.14
N ASP A 141 10.07 7.20 24.81
CA ASP A 141 9.74 8.11 23.71
C ASP A 141 10.55 7.79 22.44
N ASP A 142 11.63 7.00 22.52
CA ASP A 142 12.45 6.65 21.36
C ASP A 142 11.85 5.47 20.57
N ALA A 143 11.25 5.76 19.42
CA ALA A 143 10.70 4.76 18.50
C ALA A 143 11.76 4.17 17.55
N SER A 144 13.03 4.55 17.70
CA SER A 144 14.09 4.13 16.79
C SER A 144 14.35 2.63 16.87
N GLY A 145 14.30 1.97 15.71
CA GLY A 145 14.44 0.53 15.58
C GLY A 145 13.12 -0.22 15.54
N LEU A 146 11.98 0.46 15.74
CA LEU A 146 10.68 -0.13 15.46
C LEU A 146 10.61 -0.55 13.99
N GLN A 147 10.25 -1.80 13.74
CA GLN A 147 10.26 -2.36 12.40
C GLN A 147 8.99 -3.18 12.12
N LEU A 148 8.32 -2.87 11.02
CA LEU A 148 7.16 -3.64 10.53
C LEU A 148 7.55 -4.39 9.26
N ARG A 149 7.17 -5.67 9.18
CA ARG A 149 7.40 -6.51 8.00
C ARG A 149 6.07 -6.92 7.39
N PHE A 150 6.01 -6.86 6.07
CA PHE A 150 4.85 -7.24 5.29
C PHE A 150 5.27 -8.12 4.11
N SER A 151 4.42 -9.06 3.75
CA SER A 151 4.66 -9.98 2.63
C SER A 151 3.46 -10.02 1.70
N GLY A 152 3.76 -10.10 0.41
CA GLY A 152 2.77 -10.31 -0.63
C GLY A 152 3.38 -11.04 -1.81
N GLU A 153 2.55 -11.31 -2.80
CA GLU A 153 2.98 -11.82 -4.10
C GLU A 153 2.24 -11.10 -5.22
N ILE A 154 2.95 -10.86 -6.32
CA ILE A 154 2.40 -10.16 -7.47
C ILE A 154 1.36 -11.07 -8.15
N LEU A 155 0.16 -10.55 -8.41
CA LEU A 155 -0.95 -11.32 -8.97
C LEU A 155 -0.65 -11.97 -10.32
N SER A 156 0.15 -11.32 -11.16
CA SER A 156 0.39 -11.77 -12.54
C SER A 156 1.36 -12.94 -12.67
N ASN A 157 2.30 -13.10 -11.74
CA ASN A 157 3.39 -14.07 -11.84
C ASN A 157 3.70 -14.79 -10.52
N SER A 158 2.99 -14.46 -9.43
CA SER A 158 3.19 -15.02 -8.08
C SER A 158 4.61 -14.83 -7.54
N ILE A 159 5.34 -13.81 -8.01
CA ILE A 159 6.66 -13.46 -7.47
C ILE A 159 6.46 -12.80 -6.09
N PRO A 160 7.17 -13.26 -5.04
CA PRO A 160 7.12 -12.64 -3.72
C PRO A 160 7.62 -11.19 -3.75
N CYS A 161 6.95 -10.35 -2.97
CA CYS A 161 7.29 -8.97 -2.72
C CYS A 161 7.29 -8.75 -1.21
N LEU A 162 8.47 -8.43 -0.66
CA LEU A 162 8.68 -8.26 0.78
C LEU A 162 8.84 -6.78 1.07
N ILE A 163 8.23 -6.29 2.14
CA ILE A 163 8.36 -4.91 2.59
C ILE A 163 8.81 -4.90 4.04
N THR A 164 9.81 -4.06 4.30
CA THR A 164 10.30 -3.79 5.65
C THR A 164 10.28 -2.29 5.85
N ILE A 165 9.55 -1.81 6.86
CA ILE A 165 9.49 -0.40 7.24
C ILE A 165 10.19 -0.27 8.59
N THR A 166 11.25 0.52 8.66
CA THR A 166 11.96 0.83 9.89
C THR A 166 11.77 2.30 10.23
N VAL A 167 11.51 2.58 11.51
CA VAL A 167 11.26 3.90 12.04
C VAL A 167 12.47 4.36 12.86
N GLU A 168 12.79 5.65 12.75
CA GLU A 168 13.80 6.37 13.53
C GLU A 168 13.19 7.69 14.03
N GLY A 169 13.41 8.03 15.30
CA GLY A 169 12.94 9.27 15.91
C GLY A 169 12.08 9.07 17.17
N ARG A 170 11.49 10.16 17.64
CA ARG A 170 10.69 10.21 18.87
C ARG A 170 9.19 10.08 18.59
N CYS A 171 8.46 9.45 19.50
CA CYS A 171 7.02 9.22 19.37
C CYS A 171 6.21 10.52 19.31
N SER A 172 6.69 11.59 19.94
CA SER A 172 6.04 12.90 19.90
C SER A 172 6.39 13.76 18.68
N GLU A 173 7.28 13.30 17.79
CA GLU A 173 7.83 14.06 16.68
C GLU A 173 7.60 13.34 15.33
N PRO A 174 7.70 14.05 14.18
CA PRO A 174 7.72 13.39 12.88
C PRO A 174 8.81 12.32 12.80
N LEU A 175 8.43 11.12 12.36
CA LEU A 175 9.32 9.96 12.32
C LEU A 175 10.03 9.84 10.97
N ASP A 176 11.36 9.63 10.95
CA ASP A 176 12.09 9.23 9.73
C ASP A 176 11.85 7.74 9.49
N SER A 177 11.18 7.41 8.39
CA SER A 177 10.79 6.06 8.03
C SER A 177 11.59 5.59 6.82
N LYS A 178 12.38 4.54 7.02
CA LYS A 178 13.09 3.82 5.96
C LYS A 178 12.22 2.68 5.46
N VAL A 179 11.71 2.81 4.24
CA VAL A 179 10.97 1.76 3.54
C VAL A 179 11.93 0.98 2.66
N LYS A 180 11.94 -0.34 2.82
CA LYS A 180 12.66 -1.29 1.99
C LYS A 180 11.68 -2.22 1.30
N VAL A 181 11.85 -2.43 0.00
CA VAL A 181 11.10 -3.40 -0.81
C VAL A 181 12.09 -4.37 -1.44
N ASN A 182 11.92 -5.67 -1.20
CA ASN A 182 12.68 -6.73 -1.86
C ASN A 182 11.75 -7.49 -2.82
N CYS A 183 12.08 -7.48 -4.11
CA CYS A 183 11.26 -8.07 -5.17
C CYS A 183 12.11 -8.43 -6.39
N GLU A 184 11.99 -9.66 -6.89
CA GLU A 184 12.69 -10.11 -8.11
C GLU A 184 12.21 -9.37 -9.35
N GLU A 185 10.94 -8.96 -9.37
CA GLU A 185 10.45 -8.08 -10.43
C GLU A 185 10.81 -6.62 -10.11
N THR A 186 11.96 -6.21 -10.62
CA THR A 186 12.58 -4.89 -10.45
C THR A 186 11.66 -3.70 -10.76
N VAL A 187 10.96 -3.73 -11.90
CA VAL A 187 10.12 -2.60 -12.32
C VAL A 187 8.93 -2.47 -11.37
N PHE A 188 8.29 -3.59 -11.06
CA PHE A 188 7.24 -3.63 -10.05
C PHE A 188 7.73 -3.13 -8.69
N GLY A 189 8.84 -3.69 -8.18
CA GLY A 189 9.40 -3.37 -6.86
C GLY A 189 9.70 -1.89 -6.67
N LEU A 190 10.35 -1.25 -7.65
CA LEU A 190 10.65 0.17 -7.59
C LEU A 190 9.38 1.05 -7.63
N ASN A 191 8.42 0.73 -8.51
CA ASN A 191 7.17 1.48 -8.57
C ASN A 191 6.33 1.30 -7.31
N PHE A 192 6.38 0.11 -6.71
CA PHE A 192 5.67 -0.18 -5.48
C PHE A 192 6.29 0.55 -4.30
N LEU A 193 7.61 0.57 -4.18
CA LEU A 193 8.33 1.39 -3.18
C LEU A 193 7.92 2.86 -3.29
N ASN A 194 7.92 3.43 -4.51
CA ASN A 194 7.52 4.81 -4.72
C ASN A 194 6.07 5.05 -4.26
N ARG A 195 5.17 4.10 -4.51
CA ARG A 195 3.78 4.21 -4.05
C ARG A 195 3.67 4.14 -2.53
N VAL A 196 4.40 3.22 -1.88
CA VAL A 196 4.43 3.07 -0.42
C VAL A 196 4.91 4.36 0.23
N VAL A 197 6.03 4.90 -0.23
CA VAL A 197 6.55 6.19 0.25
C VAL A 197 5.51 7.29 0.07
N ASN A 198 4.90 7.41 -1.11
CA ASN A 198 3.93 8.46 -1.38
C ASN A 198 2.73 8.41 -0.40
N PHE A 199 2.12 7.24 -0.20
CA PHE A 199 0.98 7.17 0.71
C PHE A 199 1.39 7.31 2.18
N LEU A 200 2.60 6.93 2.59
CA LEU A 200 3.08 7.16 3.95
C LEU A 200 3.34 8.65 4.24
N THR A 201 3.66 9.44 3.21
CA THR A 201 3.85 10.91 3.34
C THR A 201 2.57 11.71 3.16
N GLU A 202 1.56 11.17 2.47
CA GLU A 202 0.27 11.84 2.31
C GLU A 202 -0.51 11.78 3.64
N PRO A 203 -1.04 12.90 4.16
CA PRO A 203 -1.90 12.87 5.34
C PRO A 203 -3.07 11.91 5.15
N ALA A 204 -3.51 11.24 6.21
CA ALA A 204 -4.71 10.41 6.17
C ALA A 204 -5.91 11.25 5.65
N ARG A 205 -6.49 10.84 4.52
CA ARG A 205 -7.75 11.44 4.03
C ARG A 205 -8.88 10.86 4.86
N LEU A 206 -9.33 11.61 5.86
CA LEU A 206 -10.58 11.37 6.59
C LEU A 206 -11.80 11.50 5.67
#